data_AF-A0A969IIV9-F1
#
_entry.id   AF-A0A969IIV9-F1
#
_cell.length_a   1.000
_cell.length_b   1.000
_cell.length_c   1.000
_cell.angle_alpha   90.00
_cell.angle_beta   90.00
_cell.angle_gamma   90.00
#
_symmetry.space_group_name_H-M   'P 1'
#
loop_
_entity.id
_entity.type
_entity.pdbx_description
1 polymer ?
#
loop_
_entity_poly.entity_id
_entity_poly.type
_entity_poly.pdbx_seq_one_letter_code
_entity_poly.pdbx_strand_id
1 'polypeptide(L)'
;MVRKLFPDWGEEISRLALSNETFRDMCEEYGLAVEALDLLEQRNHPRDADRVHEYRTLIGQMERDLKYELLAAYKPDRAGKS
;
A
#
# COMPACT_ATOMS: atom_id res chain seq x y z
N MET A 1 -0.18 8.10 -1.02
CA MET A 1 -0.20 7.34 -2.31
C MET A 1 0.95 6.36 -2.37
N VAL A 2 0.65 5.09 -2.69
CA VAL A 2 1.57 3.93 -2.75
C VAL A 2 2.87 4.21 -3.52
N ARG A 3 2.87 5.09 -4.53
CA ARG A 3 4.10 5.50 -5.24
C ARG A 3 5.16 6.15 -4.33
N LYS A 4 4.77 6.78 -3.21
CA LYS A 4 5.72 7.31 -2.21
C LYS A 4 6.37 6.20 -1.38
N LEU A 5 5.69 5.07 -1.23
CA LEU A 5 6.18 3.90 -0.50
C LEU A 5 7.18 3.10 -1.35
N PHE A 6 6.96 3.03 -2.66
CA PHE A 6 7.87 2.37 -3.61
C PHE A 6 8.25 3.32 -4.76
N PRO A 7 9.14 4.29 -4.51
CA PRO A 7 9.48 5.33 -5.50
C PRO A 7 10.07 4.76 -6.79
N ASP A 8 10.85 3.68 -6.70
CA ASP A 8 11.48 3.04 -7.86
C ASP A 8 10.51 2.22 -8.72
N TRP A 9 9.27 2.02 -8.25
CA TRP A 9 8.26 1.14 -8.88
C TRP A 9 7.07 1.94 -9.42
N GLY A 10 7.22 3.25 -9.60
CA GLY A 10 6.11 4.15 -9.95
C GLY A 10 5.40 3.75 -11.24
N GLU A 11 6.13 3.31 -12.27
CA GLU A 11 5.56 2.85 -13.53
C GLU A 11 4.85 1.49 -13.39
N GLU A 12 5.47 0.54 -12.69
CA GLU A 12 4.91 -0.79 -12.42
C GLU A 12 3.62 -0.71 -11.60
N ILE A 13 3.60 0.12 -10.55
CA ILE A 13 2.41 0.40 -9.75
C ILE A 13 1.29 0.92 -10.66
N SER A 14 1.61 1.86 -11.54
CA SER A 14 0.62 2.47 -12.44
C SER A 14 0.07 1.45 -13.43
N ARG A 15 0.95 0.65 -14.01
CA ARG A 15 0.58 -0.41 -14.96
C ARG A 15 -0.29 -1.47 -14.30
N LEU A 16 0.12 -1.94 -13.12
CA LEU A 16 -0.59 -2.97 -12.39
C LEU A 16 -1.97 -2.48 -11.94
N ALA A 17 -2.08 -1.25 -11.42
CA ALA A 17 -3.36 -0.67 -11.02
C ALA A 17 -4.32 -0.45 -12.20
N LEU A 18 -3.81 -0.23 -13.42
CA LEU A 18 -4.64 -0.14 -14.63
C LEU A 18 -5.18 -1.50 -15.08
N SER A 19 -4.44 -2.59 -14.84
CA SER A 19 -4.78 -3.93 -15.32
C SER A 19 -5.35 -4.88 -14.25
N ASN A 20 -5.25 -4.53 -12.97
CA ASN A 20 -5.66 -5.37 -11.84
C ASN A 20 -6.50 -4.53 -10.86
N GLU A 21 -7.81 -4.75 -10.89
CA GLU A 21 -8.79 -4.07 -10.02
C GLU A 21 -8.51 -4.31 -8.54
N THR A 22 -8.23 -5.55 -8.13
CA THR A 22 -7.90 -5.87 -6.74
C THR A 22 -6.67 -5.07 -6.26
N PHE A 23 -5.63 -4.96 -7.09
CA PHE A 23 -4.45 -4.17 -6.73
C PHE A 23 -4.76 -2.67 -6.66
N ARG A 24 -5.62 -2.16 -7.54
CA ARG A 24 -6.09 -0.77 -7.48
C ARG A 24 -6.83 -0.51 -6.18
N ASP A 25 -7.75 -1.39 -5.80
CA ASP A 25 -8.53 -1.26 -4.57
C ASP A 25 -7.61 -1.27 -3.33
N MET A 26 -6.61 -2.16 -3.29
CA MET A 26 -5.58 -2.14 -2.24
C MET A 26 -4.83 -0.81 -2.15
N CYS A 27 -4.51 -0.19 -3.30
CA CYS A 27 -3.85 1.12 -3.32
C CYS A 27 -4.74 2.24 -2.76
N GLU A 28 -6.04 2.17 -3.03
CA GLU A 28 -7.05 3.11 -2.52
C GLU A 28 -7.25 2.93 -1.01
N GLU A 29 -7.45 1.70 -0.54
CA GLU A 29 -7.58 1.36 0.89
C GLU A 29 -6.35 1.80 1.69
N TYR A 30 -5.15 1.54 1.18
CA TYR A 30 -3.91 2.01 1.79
C TYR A 30 -3.88 3.54 1.90
N GLY A 31 -4.30 4.24 0.83
CA GLY A 31 -4.39 5.71 0.82
C GLY A 31 -5.30 6.23 1.93
N LEU A 32 -6.51 5.68 2.03
CA LEU A 32 -7.49 6.05 3.05
C LEU A 32 -6.99 5.76 4.48
N ALA A 33 -6.31 4.64 4.69
CA ALA A 33 -5.77 4.29 6.01
C ALA A 33 -4.65 5.25 6.44
N VAL A 34 -3.75 5.63 5.52
CA VAL A 34 -2.70 6.61 5.80
C VAL A 34 -3.29 7.99 6.09
N GLU A 35 -4.29 8.43 5.35
CA GLU A 35 -4.99 9.70 5.61
C GLU A 35 -5.70 9.69 6.97
N ALA A 36 -6.37 8.59 7.32
CA ALA A 36 -7.00 8.44 8.62
C ALA A 36 -5.97 8.45 9.77
N LEU A 37 -4.82 7.80 9.61
CA LEU A 37 -3.74 7.85 10.59
C LEU A 37 -3.19 9.27 10.75
N ASP A 38 -2.95 9.98 9.66
CA ASP A 38 -2.43 11.36 9.68
C ASP A 38 -3.40 12.29 10.43
N LEU A 39 -4.71 12.16 10.20
CA LEU A 39 -5.74 12.92 10.94
C LEU A 39 -5.73 12.60 12.45
N LEU A 40 -5.57 11.32 12.83
CA LEU A 40 -5.48 10.91 14.23
C LEU A 40 -4.22 11.46 14.91
N GLU A 41 -3.08 11.40 14.22
CA GLU A 41 -1.79 11.89 14.71
C GLU A 41 -1.78 13.42 14.84
N GLN A 42 -2.37 14.15 13.89
CA GLN A 42 -2.53 15.61 13.96
C GLN A 42 -3.40 16.05 15.14
N ARG A 43 -4.47 15.28 15.43
CA ARG A 43 -5.32 15.55 16.60
C ARG A 43 -4.56 15.34 17.91
N ASN A 44 -3.60 14.41 17.93
CA ASN A 44 -2.70 14.10 19.04
C ASN A 44 -3.43 13.95 20.40
N HIS A 45 -4.61 13.32 20.37
CA HIS A 45 -5.41 13.15 21.57
C HIS A 45 -4.98 11.86 22.29
N PRO A 46 -4.70 11.87 23.61
CA PRO A 46 -4.20 10.69 24.33
C PRO A 46 -5.11 9.45 24.20
N ARG A 47 -6.43 9.67 24.07
CA ARG A 47 -7.42 8.60 23.89
C ARG A 47 -7.36 7.89 22.54
N ASP A 48 -6.69 8.49 21.55
CA ASP A 48 -6.57 7.92 20.21
C ASP A 48 -5.30 7.05 20.09
N ALA A 49 -4.49 6.93 21.15
CA ALA A 49 -3.21 6.20 21.12
C ALA A 49 -3.37 4.73 20.66
N ASP A 50 -4.39 4.03 21.16
CA ASP A 50 -4.66 2.65 20.75
C ASP A 50 -5.06 2.57 19.27
N ARG A 51 -5.92 3.49 18.81
CA ARG A 51 -6.33 3.57 17.40
C ARG A 51 -5.14 3.91 16.49
N VAL A 52 -4.27 4.82 16.90
CA VAL A 52 -3.03 5.13 16.17
C VAL A 52 -2.17 3.87 16.03
N HIS A 53 -2.04 3.07 17.10
CA HIS A 53 -1.32 1.80 17.04
C HIS A 53 -1.98 0.78 16.11
N GLU A 54 -3.31 0.66 16.14
CA GLU A 54 -4.08 -0.20 15.24
C GLU A 54 -3.88 0.20 13.77
N TYR A 55 -4.02 1.48 13.44
CA TYR A 55 -3.82 1.99 12.09
C TYR A 55 -2.39 1.76 11.61
N ARG A 56 -1.37 2.03 12.44
CA ARG A 56 0.03 1.74 12.09
C ARG A 56 0.27 0.26 11.82
N THR A 57 -0.37 -0.63 12.58
CA THR A 57 -0.29 -2.08 12.37
C THR A 57 -0.95 -2.51 11.08
N LEU A 58 -2.15 -2.01 10.81
CA LEU A 58 -2.90 -2.26 9.58
C LEU A 58 -2.13 -1.76 8.34
N ILE A 59 -1.62 -0.53 8.39
CA ILE A 59 -0.77 0.06 7.35
C ILE A 59 0.43 -0.85 7.10
N GLY A 60 1.18 -1.23 8.13
CA GLY A 60 2.33 -2.12 7.96
C GLY A 60 1.98 -3.48 7.35
N GLN A 61 0.77 -4.00 7.55
CA GLN A 61 0.28 -5.21 6.88
C GLN A 61 -0.01 -4.95 5.39
N MET A 62 -0.75 -3.88 5.08
CA MET A 62 -1.04 -3.49 3.69
C MET A 62 0.24 -3.22 2.89
N GLU A 63 1.27 -2.62 3.49
CA GLU A 63 2.56 -2.41 2.83
C GLU A 63 3.24 -3.72 2.41
N ARG A 64 3.12 -4.76 3.24
CA ARG A 64 3.64 -6.10 2.92
C ARG A 64 2.84 -6.73 1.77
N ASP A 65 1.52 -6.62 1.82
CA ASP A 65 0.63 -7.20 0.82
C ASP A 65 0.79 -6.50 -0.54
N LEU A 66 0.86 -5.16 -0.57
CA LEU A 66 1.17 -4.38 -1.76
C LEU A 66 2.54 -4.76 -2.36
N LYS A 67 3.55 -4.94 -1.51
CA LYS A 67 4.88 -5.38 -1.96
C LYS A 67 4.82 -6.80 -2.55
N TYR A 68 4.05 -7.69 -1.96
CA TYR A 68 3.88 -9.06 -2.45
C TYR A 68 3.26 -9.05 -3.85
N GLU A 69 2.17 -8.30 -4.05
CA GLU A 69 1.50 -8.18 -5.35
C GLU A 69 2.42 -7.55 -6.41
N LEU A 70 3.20 -6.52 -6.06
CA LEU A 70 4.18 -5.92 -6.97
C LEU A 70 5.26 -6.91 -7.39
N LEU A 71 5.79 -7.70 -6.46
CA LEU A 71 6.80 -8.72 -6.77
C LEU A 71 6.21 -9.88 -7.58
N ALA A 72 4.96 -10.26 -7.31
CA ALA A 72 4.25 -11.28 -8.06
C ALA A 72 4.02 -10.82 -9.51
N ALA A 73 3.66 -9.57 -9.72
CA ALA A 73 3.49 -8.95 -11.05
C ALA A 73 4.81 -8.73 -11.81
N TYR A 74 5.96 -8.64 -11.11
CA TYR A 74 7.29 -8.56 -11.74
C TYR A 74 7.86 -9.93 -12.15
N LYS A 75 7.46 -11.00 -11.48
CA LYS A 75 7.94 -12.36 -11.76
C LYS A 75 7.36 -13.10 -13.00
N PRO A 76 6.30 -12.67 -13.72
CA PRO A 76 5.78 -13.45 -14.84
C PRO A 76 6.67 -13.36 -16.09
N ASP A 77 7.57 -12.36 -16.19
CA ASP A 77 8.40 -12.14 -17.38
C ASP A 77 9.65 -13.04 -17.46
N ARG A 78 10.11 -13.62 -16.34
CA ARG A 78 11.33 -14.46 -16.31
C ARG A 78 11.10 -15.97 -16.46
N ALA A 79 9.85 -16.44 -16.52
CA ALA A 79 9.53 -17.86 -16.69
C ALA A 79 9.24 -18.28 -18.15
N GLY A 80 9.38 -17.37 -19.11
CA GLY A 80 8.98 -17.57 -20.52
C GLY A 80 10.10 -17.61 -21.55
N LYS A 81 11.35 -17.94 -21.16
CA LYS A 81 12.43 -18.23 -22.12
C LYS A 81 13.31 -19.37 -21.62
N SER A 82 12.97 -20.59 -21.99
CA SER A 82 13.92 -21.69 -22.19
C SER A 82 13.38 -22.65 -23.22
#